data_AF-A0AAW2RRF3-F1
#
_entry.id   AF-A0AAW2RRF3-F1
#
_cell.length_a   1.000
_cell.length_b   1.000
_cell.length_c   1.000
_cell.angle_alpha   90.00
_cell.angle_beta   90.00
_cell.angle_gamma   90.00
#
_symmetry.space_group_name_H-M   'P 1'
#
loop_
_entity.id
_entity.type
_entity.pdbx_description
1 polymer ?
#
loop_
_entity_poly.entity_id
_entity_poly.type
_entity_poly.pdbx_seq_one_letter_code
_entity_poly.pdbx_strand_id
1 'polypeptide(L)'
;MTLSQTFVLRGSFAVIDGNPRYTVNNVTYVTPSTPLKLADQFLNGSGVYELDAFPVHSSLPAPVNGTFVVSGTHKGWLELVFKNDLDMIDSWHLDGFGFFVVGFGLGEWTPEARSTTYNLYDPIVRSTVQVYPGGWTAVYVYLDNPGMWNLRSQNLRRWYLGQELYIRVYDPDPNPVKERSPPNNLLYCGAVQAPPPPPPSPPPPPSPPPPSPPPPKAAPVPAPPVPVPTPPSSAAVKTSHIGWLHVVISCSFVLLSSWVQINAS
;
A
#
# COMPACT_ATOMS: atom_id res chain seq x y z
N MET A 1 -2.78 -26.34 18.28
CA MET A 1 -2.26 -25.32 17.35
C MET A 1 -0.74 -25.33 17.45
N THR A 2 -0.01 -25.27 16.35
CA THR A 2 1.47 -25.21 16.36
C THR A 2 1.91 -23.87 15.80
N LEU A 3 2.64 -23.10 16.59
CA LEU A 3 3.20 -21.81 16.16
C LEU A 3 4.35 -22.04 15.19
N SER A 4 4.31 -21.35 14.06
CA SER A 4 5.40 -21.32 13.08
C SER A 4 6.44 -20.26 13.46
N GLN A 5 5.97 -19.11 13.96
CA GLN A 5 6.80 -17.97 14.36
C GLN A 5 6.17 -17.26 15.56
N THR A 6 7.01 -16.53 16.31
CA THR A 6 6.60 -15.61 17.37
C THR A 6 7.33 -14.30 17.16
N PHE A 7 6.65 -13.15 17.18
CA PHE A 7 7.29 -11.83 17.26
C PHE A 7 6.95 -11.19 18.60
N VAL A 8 7.96 -10.67 19.29
CA VAL A 8 7.85 -9.85 20.49
C VAL A 8 8.24 -8.43 20.13
N LEU A 9 7.23 -7.57 20.02
CA LEU A 9 7.32 -6.23 19.47
C LEU A 9 7.11 -5.21 20.58
N ARG A 10 8.18 -4.52 20.96
CA ARG A 10 8.18 -3.49 22.00
C ARG A 10 8.02 -2.11 21.38
N GLY A 11 6.87 -1.50 21.62
CA GLY A 11 6.60 -0.10 21.34
C GLY A 11 7.24 0.79 22.40
N SER A 12 8.08 1.74 21.97
CA SER A 12 8.76 2.68 22.87
C SER A 12 8.91 4.07 22.24
N PHE A 13 9.39 5.02 23.03
CA PHE A 13 9.76 6.36 22.61
C PHE A 13 11.28 6.49 22.56
N ALA A 14 11.79 7.20 21.55
CA ALA A 14 13.21 7.49 21.41
C ALA A 14 13.42 8.91 20.90
N VAL A 15 14.62 9.45 21.13
CA VAL A 15 15.10 10.67 20.48
C VAL A 15 16.24 10.27 19.56
N ILE A 16 16.08 10.50 18.26
CA ILE A 16 17.09 10.23 17.24
C ILE A 16 17.43 11.56 16.57
N ASP A 17 18.71 11.96 16.60
CA ASP A 17 19.19 13.23 16.06
C ASP A 17 18.41 14.45 16.59
N GLY A 18 18.07 14.44 17.87
CA GLY A 18 17.29 15.51 18.53
C GLY A 18 15.79 15.50 18.23
N ASN A 19 15.30 14.57 17.39
CA ASN A 19 13.90 14.48 17.02
C ASN A 19 13.17 13.37 17.80
N PRO A 20 11.98 13.65 18.37
CA PRO A 20 11.16 12.64 19.03
C PRO A 20 10.61 11.63 17.99
N ARG A 21 10.79 10.35 18.28
CA ARG A 21 10.35 9.21 17.45
C ARG A 21 9.65 8.17 18.30
N TYR A 22 8.77 7.40 17.67
CA TYR A 22 8.27 6.15 18.23
C TYR A 22 8.91 4.99 17.49
N THR A 23 9.14 3.90 18.20
CA THR A 23 9.89 2.77 17.65
C THR A 23 9.19 1.46 17.92
N VAL A 24 9.52 0.46 17.11
CA VAL A 24 9.28 -0.95 17.38
C VAL A 24 10.63 -1.62 17.54
N ASN A 25 10.91 -2.21 18.69
CA ASN A 25 12.19 -2.85 18.98
C ASN A 25 13.40 -1.92 18.73
N ASN A 26 13.26 -0.62 19.05
CA ASN A 26 14.24 0.43 18.78
C ASN A 26 14.50 0.74 17.28
N VAL A 27 13.58 0.35 16.39
CA VAL A 27 13.58 0.81 15.00
C VAL A 27 12.44 1.80 14.82
N THR A 28 12.74 3.05 14.45
CA THR A 28 11.73 3.97 13.93
C THR A 28 11.58 3.74 12.43
N TYR A 29 10.36 3.47 12.00
CA TYR A 29 10.09 3.23 10.59
C TYR A 29 10.35 4.48 9.75
N VAL A 30 11.03 4.30 8.63
CA VAL A 30 11.19 5.32 7.59
C VAL A 30 10.48 4.85 6.33
N THR A 31 9.56 5.68 5.83
CA THR A 31 8.85 5.37 4.58
C THR A 31 9.80 5.55 3.39
N PRO A 32 10.08 4.49 2.61
CA PRO A 32 10.92 4.62 1.43
C PRO A 32 10.20 5.41 0.32
N SER A 33 10.97 5.99 -0.59
CA SER A 33 10.44 6.69 -1.78
C SER A 33 9.77 5.75 -2.79
N THR A 34 10.09 4.45 -2.72
CA THR A 34 9.50 3.39 -3.53
C THR A 34 8.56 2.56 -2.66
N PRO A 35 7.26 2.45 -2.97
CA PRO A 35 6.32 1.62 -2.23
C PRO A 35 6.80 0.18 -2.12
N LEU A 36 6.68 -0.40 -0.92
CA LEU A 36 7.22 -1.72 -0.61
C LEU A 36 6.67 -2.80 -1.54
N LYS A 37 5.39 -2.75 -1.92
CA LYS A 37 4.82 -3.72 -2.85
C LYS A 37 5.38 -3.62 -4.27
N LEU A 38 5.69 -2.40 -4.74
CA LEU A 38 6.36 -2.22 -6.03
C LEU A 38 7.80 -2.73 -5.96
N ALA A 39 8.51 -2.41 -4.87
CA ALA A 39 9.88 -2.87 -4.66
C ALA A 39 9.96 -4.41 -4.58
N ASP A 40 9.05 -5.03 -3.84
CA ASP A 40 8.91 -6.48 -3.74
C ASP A 40 8.70 -7.12 -5.12
N GLN A 41 7.75 -6.59 -5.89
CA GLN A 41 7.38 -7.18 -7.17
C GLN A 41 8.42 -6.99 -8.29
N PHE A 42 8.98 -5.79 -8.42
CA PHE A 42 9.81 -5.44 -9.57
C PHE A 42 11.31 -5.46 -9.29
N LEU A 43 11.71 -5.35 -8.01
CA LEU A 43 13.11 -5.25 -7.61
C LEU A 43 13.52 -6.35 -6.62
N ASN A 44 12.60 -7.24 -6.23
CA ASN A 44 12.82 -8.20 -5.14
C ASN A 44 13.32 -7.51 -3.85
N GLY A 45 12.82 -6.31 -3.58
CA GLY A 45 13.23 -5.46 -2.45
C GLY A 45 14.54 -4.68 -2.65
N SER A 46 15.33 -4.99 -3.67
CA SER A 46 16.68 -4.44 -3.88
C SER A 46 16.69 -2.91 -3.88
N GLY A 47 17.55 -2.33 -3.03
CA GLY A 47 17.75 -0.90 -2.92
C GLY A 47 16.61 -0.13 -2.22
N VAL A 48 15.61 -0.82 -1.67
CA VAL A 48 14.45 -0.19 -1.00
C VAL A 48 14.31 -0.64 0.45
N TYR A 49 14.40 -1.94 0.70
CA TYR A 49 14.36 -2.51 2.04
C TYR A 49 15.20 -3.78 2.10
N GLU A 50 15.65 -4.13 3.31
CA GLU A 50 16.30 -5.41 3.59
C GLU A 50 15.34 -6.26 4.42
N LEU A 51 15.01 -7.45 3.91
CA LEU A 51 14.11 -8.38 4.59
C LEU A 51 14.80 -8.95 5.82
N ASP A 52 14.12 -8.92 6.97
CA ASP A 52 14.61 -9.48 8.24
C ASP A 52 15.89 -8.82 8.79
N ALA A 53 16.18 -7.58 8.37
CA ALA A 53 17.36 -6.84 8.86
C ALA A 53 17.29 -6.48 10.35
N PHE A 54 16.08 -6.41 10.92
CA PHE A 54 15.85 -5.95 12.29
C PHE A 54 15.22 -7.04 13.17
N PRO A 55 15.56 -7.07 14.48
CA PRO A 55 15.13 -8.13 15.37
C PRO A 55 13.64 -8.05 15.73
N VAL A 56 12.98 -9.21 15.72
CA VAL A 56 11.57 -9.36 16.12
C VAL A 56 11.38 -9.97 17.51
N HIS A 57 12.45 -10.32 18.22
CA HIS A 57 12.38 -10.93 19.55
C HIS A 57 13.02 -10.08 20.66
N SER A 58 13.71 -9.02 20.27
CA SER A 58 14.47 -8.14 21.16
C SER A 58 14.56 -6.75 20.56
N SER A 59 14.81 -5.75 21.40
CA SER A 59 15.13 -4.39 20.93
C SER A 59 16.62 -4.29 20.58
N LEU A 60 16.93 -3.46 19.58
CA LEU A 60 18.31 -3.04 19.33
C LEU A 60 18.89 -2.29 20.55
N PRO A 61 20.21 -2.32 20.79
CA PRO A 61 20.83 -1.59 21.90
C PRO A 61 20.63 -0.07 21.83
N ALA A 62 20.55 0.49 20.61
CA ALA A 62 20.34 1.91 20.36
C ALA A 62 19.25 2.09 19.29
N PRO A 63 18.47 3.19 19.34
CA PRO A 63 17.42 3.46 18.39
C PRO A 63 17.97 3.87 17.02
N VAL A 64 17.39 3.33 15.94
CA VAL A 64 17.83 3.56 14.55
C VAL A 64 16.65 3.88 13.62
N ASN A 65 16.93 4.63 12.56
CA ASN A 65 16.02 4.82 11.44
C ASN A 65 16.13 3.64 10.47
N GLY A 66 15.00 3.05 10.04
CA GLY A 66 15.05 1.96 9.07
C GLY A 66 13.70 1.58 8.46
N THR A 67 13.73 0.96 7.29
CA THR A 67 12.55 0.36 6.64
C THR A 67 12.33 -1.03 7.21
N PHE A 68 11.50 -1.15 8.25
CA PHE A 68 11.34 -2.40 8.99
C PHE A 68 10.40 -3.37 8.26
N VAL A 69 10.98 -4.37 7.58
CA VAL A 69 10.23 -5.44 6.88
C VAL A 69 10.66 -6.81 7.39
N VAL A 70 9.69 -7.66 7.74
CA VAL A 70 9.92 -8.99 8.31
C VAL A 70 9.21 -10.06 7.51
N SER A 71 9.77 -11.27 7.47
CA SER A 71 9.18 -12.41 6.76
C SER A 71 8.13 -13.14 7.61
N GLY A 72 6.95 -13.34 7.01
CA GLY A 72 5.87 -14.15 7.55
C GLY A 72 5.77 -15.49 6.81
N THR A 73 5.72 -16.59 7.56
CA THR A 73 5.57 -17.95 7.00
C THR A 73 4.14 -18.11 6.47
N HIS A 74 3.98 -18.18 5.15
CA HIS A 74 2.68 -18.43 4.52
C HIS A 74 2.08 -19.76 5.00
N LYS A 75 0.78 -19.74 5.34
CA LYS A 75 0.02 -20.84 5.97
C LYS A 75 0.56 -21.27 7.34
N GLY A 76 1.34 -20.41 7.98
CA GLY A 76 1.82 -20.57 9.36
C GLY A 76 0.97 -19.80 10.36
N TRP A 77 0.93 -20.29 11.60
CA TRP A 77 0.42 -19.53 12.73
C TRP A 77 1.54 -18.65 13.29
N LEU A 78 1.32 -17.33 13.28
CA LEU A 78 2.21 -16.34 13.87
C LEU A 78 1.61 -15.85 15.19
N GLU A 79 2.43 -15.86 16.24
CA GLU A 79 2.14 -15.17 17.49
C GLU A 79 2.74 -13.76 17.45
N LEU A 80 1.93 -12.74 17.67
CA LEU A 80 2.38 -11.37 17.86
C LEU A 80 2.17 -11.00 19.33
N VAL A 81 3.26 -10.67 20.03
CA VAL A 81 3.24 -10.14 21.40
C VAL A 81 3.62 -8.67 21.34
N PHE A 82 2.64 -7.81 21.53
CA PHE A 82 2.85 -6.37 21.64
C PHE A 82 3.18 -6.01 23.08
N LYS A 83 4.25 -5.25 23.30
CA LYS A 83 4.64 -4.67 24.59
C LYS A 83 4.61 -3.15 24.50
N ASN A 84 4.02 -2.50 25.49
CA ASN A 84 3.86 -1.05 25.51
C ASN A 84 4.63 -0.45 26.69
N ASP A 85 5.82 0.10 26.42
CA ASP A 85 6.65 0.76 27.45
C ASP A 85 6.20 2.20 27.73
N LEU A 86 5.12 2.67 27.09
CA LEU A 86 4.61 4.03 27.19
C LEU A 86 3.56 4.16 28.30
N ASP A 87 3.28 5.40 28.68
CA ASP A 87 2.35 5.78 29.76
C ASP A 87 0.87 5.80 29.34
N MET A 88 0.59 5.63 28.05
CA MET A 88 -0.76 5.63 27.48
C MET A 88 -1.03 4.36 26.67
N ILE A 89 -2.30 3.93 26.67
CA ILE A 89 -2.79 2.81 25.87
C ILE A 89 -2.37 2.99 24.41
N ASP A 90 -1.85 1.92 23.81
CA ASP A 90 -1.65 1.82 22.37
C ASP A 90 -2.77 1.00 21.72
N SER A 91 -2.89 1.09 20.40
CA SER A 91 -3.79 0.24 19.62
C SER A 91 -3.07 -0.24 18.37
N TRP A 92 -2.89 -1.53 18.21
CA TRP A 92 -2.16 -2.14 17.10
C TRP A 92 -3.10 -2.73 16.08
N HIS A 93 -2.88 -2.43 14.80
CA HIS A 93 -3.66 -2.92 13.68
C HIS A 93 -2.76 -3.67 12.70
N LEU A 94 -3.26 -4.80 12.18
CA LEU A 94 -2.61 -5.56 11.11
C LEU A 94 -3.50 -5.52 9.87
N ASP A 95 -2.99 -4.92 8.80
CA ASP A 95 -3.68 -4.91 7.51
C ASP A 95 -3.79 -6.34 6.94
N GLY A 96 -4.88 -6.62 6.22
CA GLY A 96 -5.06 -7.87 5.48
C GLY A 96 -5.42 -9.10 6.32
N PHE A 97 -5.46 -9.00 7.65
CA PHE A 97 -5.72 -10.12 8.55
C PHE A 97 -6.70 -9.79 9.69
N GLY A 98 -7.47 -10.80 10.08
CA GLY A 98 -8.02 -10.91 11.43
C GLY A 98 -7.12 -11.82 12.29
N PHE A 99 -7.12 -11.61 13.59
CA PHE A 99 -6.36 -12.40 14.56
C PHE A 99 -7.18 -12.68 15.81
N PHE A 100 -6.82 -13.77 16.50
CA PHE A 100 -7.41 -14.16 17.77
C PHE A 100 -6.65 -13.48 18.91
N VAL A 101 -7.34 -12.71 19.74
CA VAL A 101 -6.75 -12.14 20.95
C VAL A 101 -6.71 -13.21 22.03
N VAL A 102 -5.50 -13.70 22.32
CA VAL A 102 -5.32 -14.87 23.20
C VAL A 102 -4.92 -14.50 24.61
N GLY A 103 -4.29 -13.35 24.84
CA GLY A 103 -3.94 -12.96 26.21
C GLY A 103 -3.49 -11.52 26.34
N PHE A 104 -3.55 -11.00 27.55
CA PHE A 104 -2.99 -9.70 27.91
C PHE A 104 -2.56 -9.72 29.38
N GLY A 105 -1.69 -8.79 29.75
CA GLY A 105 -1.21 -8.70 31.12
C GLY A 105 -0.44 -7.40 31.36
N LEU A 106 -0.18 -7.11 32.64
CA LEU A 106 0.71 -6.04 33.05
C LEU A 106 2.13 -6.57 33.23
N GLY A 107 3.12 -5.69 33.14
CA GLY A 107 4.52 -6.03 33.28
C GLY A 107 5.11 -6.68 32.03
N GLU A 108 6.17 -7.47 32.23
CA GLU A 108 6.90 -8.11 31.15
C GLU A 108 6.23 -9.42 30.73
N TRP A 109 6.03 -9.61 29.43
CA TRP A 109 5.60 -10.89 28.89
C TRP A 109 6.70 -11.93 29.02
N THR A 110 6.34 -13.16 29.41
CA THR A 110 7.23 -14.32 29.40
C THR A 110 6.57 -15.49 28.66
N PRO A 111 7.35 -16.44 28.11
CA PRO A 111 6.83 -17.62 27.41
C PRO A 111 5.81 -18.45 28.21
N GLU A 112 5.90 -18.43 29.53
CA GLU A 112 5.01 -19.18 30.45
C GLU A 112 3.55 -18.72 30.35
N ALA A 113 3.30 -17.45 29.95
CA ALA A 113 1.98 -16.88 29.75
C ALA A 113 1.11 -17.73 28.81
N ARG A 114 1.72 -18.42 27.83
CA ARG A 114 1.01 -19.32 26.91
C ARG A 114 0.26 -20.45 27.61
N SER A 115 0.75 -20.89 28.76
CA SER A 115 0.17 -21.99 29.54
C SER A 115 -0.70 -21.52 30.70
N THR A 116 -0.48 -20.29 31.18
CA THR A 116 -1.11 -19.80 32.42
C THR A 116 -2.22 -18.80 32.19
N THR A 117 -2.15 -17.99 31.13
CA THR A 117 -3.09 -16.87 30.93
C THR A 117 -3.79 -16.86 29.58
N TYR A 118 -3.31 -17.61 28.58
CA TYR A 118 -3.89 -17.55 27.24
C TYR A 118 -5.27 -18.22 27.18
N ASN A 119 -6.25 -17.51 26.64
CA ASN A 119 -7.52 -18.08 26.20
C ASN A 119 -7.35 -18.71 24.82
N LEU A 120 -7.30 -20.05 24.78
CA LEU A 120 -7.24 -20.84 23.56
C LEU A 120 -8.54 -21.58 23.26
N TYR A 121 -9.59 -21.35 24.05
CA TYR A 121 -10.87 -22.05 23.92
C TYR A 121 -11.86 -21.25 23.07
N ASP A 122 -12.04 -19.96 23.39
CA ASP A 122 -12.98 -19.06 22.70
C ASP A 122 -12.43 -17.62 22.51
N PRO A 123 -11.21 -17.45 21.96
CA PRO A 123 -10.64 -16.12 21.76
C PRO A 123 -11.44 -15.29 20.74
N ILE A 124 -11.52 -13.98 20.98
CA ILE A 124 -12.20 -13.05 20.09
C ILE A 124 -11.35 -12.73 18.85
N VAL A 125 -11.99 -12.70 17.68
CA VAL A 125 -11.35 -12.24 16.44
C VAL A 125 -11.43 -10.72 16.32
N ARG A 126 -10.30 -10.08 16.03
CA ARG A 126 -10.16 -8.64 15.81
C ARG A 126 -9.14 -8.38 14.69
N SER A 127 -9.12 -7.18 14.13
CA SER A 127 -8.02 -6.66 13.31
C SER A 127 -7.22 -5.58 14.03
N THR A 128 -7.73 -5.09 15.16
CA THR A 128 -7.08 -4.08 16.02
C THR A 128 -7.19 -4.51 17.48
N VAL A 129 -6.11 -4.38 18.25
CA VAL A 129 -6.09 -4.69 19.69
C VAL A 129 -5.43 -3.59 20.49
N GLN A 130 -5.90 -3.37 21.71
CA GLN A 130 -5.33 -2.41 22.65
C GLN A 130 -4.21 -3.05 23.47
N VAL A 131 -3.21 -2.24 23.83
CA VAL A 131 -2.11 -2.66 24.72
C VAL A 131 -2.00 -1.65 25.85
N TYR A 132 -2.24 -2.08 27.08
CA TYR A 132 -2.23 -1.20 28.25
C TYR A 132 -0.81 -0.65 28.56
N PRO A 133 -0.71 0.52 29.20
CA PRO A 133 0.57 1.09 29.64
C PRO A 133 1.36 0.11 30.50
N GLY A 134 2.65 -0.07 30.20
CA GLY A 134 3.53 -0.99 30.92
C GLY A 134 3.11 -2.46 30.85
N GLY A 135 2.26 -2.82 29.89
CA GLY A 135 1.70 -4.16 29.73
C GLY A 135 1.99 -4.76 28.35
N TRP A 136 1.36 -5.91 28.13
CA TRP A 136 1.47 -6.66 26.89
C TRP A 136 0.13 -7.23 26.43
N THR A 137 0.04 -7.53 25.14
CA THR A 137 -1.10 -8.24 24.56
C THR A 137 -0.59 -9.17 23.47
N ALA A 138 -1.08 -10.39 23.49
CA ALA A 138 -0.70 -11.45 22.56
C ALA A 138 -1.88 -11.85 21.68
N VAL A 139 -1.59 -12.01 20.39
CA VAL A 139 -2.57 -12.43 19.39
C VAL A 139 -2.00 -13.54 18.50
N TYR A 140 -2.88 -14.42 18.03
CA TYR A 140 -2.56 -15.45 17.05
C TYR A 140 -3.18 -15.09 15.69
N VAL A 141 -2.35 -14.99 14.67
CA VAL A 141 -2.76 -14.72 13.29
C VAL A 141 -2.37 -15.91 12.40
N TYR A 142 -3.28 -16.31 11.52
CA TYR A 142 -2.99 -17.30 10.49
C TYR A 142 -2.64 -16.57 9.20
N LEU A 143 -1.41 -16.76 8.69
CA LEU A 143 -0.91 -16.00 7.55
C LEU A 143 -1.29 -16.68 6.23
N ASP A 144 -2.56 -16.63 5.86
CA ASP A 144 -3.12 -17.23 4.63
C ASP A 144 -3.17 -16.30 3.42
N ASN A 145 -2.75 -15.04 3.58
CA ASN A 145 -2.84 -14.01 2.57
C ASN A 145 -1.43 -13.51 2.17
N PRO A 146 -0.84 -14.02 1.08
CA PRO A 146 0.43 -13.53 0.56
C PRO A 146 0.37 -12.04 0.20
N GLY A 147 1.43 -11.30 0.50
CA GLY A 147 1.49 -9.87 0.24
C GLY A 147 2.45 -9.13 1.16
N MET A 148 2.27 -7.80 1.21
CA MET A 148 3.06 -6.86 2.00
C MET A 148 2.12 -6.09 2.93
N TRP A 149 2.10 -6.45 4.20
CA TRP A 149 1.05 -6.05 5.14
C TRP A 149 1.59 -5.16 6.25
N ASN A 150 0.97 -4.00 6.46
CA ASN A 150 1.39 -3.06 7.49
C ASN A 150 0.90 -3.51 8.87
N LEU A 151 1.81 -3.48 9.85
CA LEU A 151 1.52 -3.69 11.26
C LEU A 151 1.92 -2.42 12.01
N ARG A 152 0.94 -1.69 12.55
CA ARG A 152 1.17 -0.35 13.09
C ARG A 152 0.32 0.02 14.28
N SER A 153 0.75 1.07 14.98
CA SER A 153 -0.13 1.81 15.87
C SER A 153 -1.23 2.53 15.10
N GLN A 154 -2.44 2.52 15.65
CA GLN A 154 -3.59 3.32 15.21
C GLN A 154 -3.61 4.70 15.86
N ASN A 155 -2.67 4.99 16.77
CA ASN A 155 -2.42 6.36 17.19
C ASN A 155 -1.67 7.10 16.08
N LEU A 156 -2.35 8.02 15.40
CA LEU A 156 -1.80 8.74 14.23
C LEU A 156 -0.45 9.40 14.52
N ARG A 157 -0.25 9.95 15.72
CA ARG A 157 1.03 10.57 16.09
C ARG A 157 2.13 9.53 16.17
N ARG A 158 1.86 8.36 16.76
CA ARG A 158 2.86 7.30 16.90
C ARG A 158 3.19 6.67 15.55
N TRP A 159 2.17 6.43 14.73
CA TRP A 159 2.36 5.98 13.35
C TRP A 159 3.22 6.93 12.53
N TYR A 160 2.83 8.22 12.46
CA TYR A 160 3.58 9.24 11.72
C TYR A 160 5.05 9.37 12.15
N LEU A 161 5.32 9.11 13.44
CA LEU A 161 6.66 9.19 14.03
C LEU A 161 7.41 7.85 14.03
N GLY A 162 6.89 6.82 13.36
CA GLY A 162 7.64 5.59 13.02
C GLY A 162 7.24 4.31 13.74
N GLN A 163 6.11 4.28 14.48
CA GLN A 163 5.66 3.06 15.18
C GLN A 163 4.90 2.10 14.25
N GLU A 164 5.62 1.52 13.31
CA GLU A 164 5.11 0.54 12.38
C GLU A 164 6.22 -0.39 11.86
N LEU A 165 5.81 -1.50 11.25
CA LEU A 165 6.64 -2.35 10.41
C LEU A 165 5.75 -3.04 9.36
N TYR A 166 6.36 -3.76 8.43
CA TYR A 166 5.64 -4.54 7.43
C TYR A 166 5.97 -6.02 7.53
N ILE A 167 4.95 -6.86 7.40
CA ILE A 167 5.08 -8.31 7.30
C ILE A 167 4.95 -8.68 5.83
N ARG A 168 6.01 -9.23 5.26
CA ARG A 168 6.04 -9.82 3.92
C ARG A 168 5.68 -11.30 4.02
N VAL A 169 4.47 -11.65 3.57
CA VAL A 169 4.04 -13.05 3.48
C VAL A 169 4.25 -13.51 2.04
N TYR A 170 5.14 -14.47 1.84
CA TYR A 170 5.55 -14.91 0.50
C TYR A 170 5.06 -16.31 0.18
N ASP A 171 4.52 -16.48 -1.03
CA ASP A 171 4.27 -17.76 -1.66
C ASP A 171 5.03 -17.81 -3.00
N PRO A 172 5.87 -18.83 -3.27
CA PRO A 172 6.55 -18.96 -4.55
C PRO A 172 5.63 -19.31 -5.72
N ASP A 173 4.40 -19.76 -5.47
CA ASP A 173 3.41 -20.06 -6.51
C ASP A 173 2.74 -18.76 -7.01
N PRO A 174 2.95 -18.35 -8.28
CA PRO A 174 2.44 -17.10 -8.85
C PRO A 174 0.95 -17.20 -9.19
N ASN A 175 0.16 -17.75 -8.28
CA ASN A 175 -1.26 -17.98 -8.48
C ASN A 175 -2.04 -16.67 -8.26
N PRO A 176 -2.77 -16.17 -9.28
CA PRO A 176 -3.53 -14.92 -9.19
C PRO A 176 -4.70 -14.98 -8.19
N VAL A 177 -5.10 -16.19 -7.76
CA VAL A 177 -6.08 -16.39 -6.67
C VAL A 177 -5.47 -16.02 -5.32
N LYS A 178 -4.15 -16.19 -5.15
CA LYS A 178 -3.42 -15.90 -3.92
C LYS A 178 -2.94 -14.45 -3.88
N GLU A 179 -2.39 -13.94 -4.99
CA GLU A 179 -2.01 -12.54 -5.12
C GLU A 179 -2.35 -12.02 -6.52
N ARG A 180 -3.21 -11.00 -6.59
CA ARG A 180 -3.68 -10.47 -7.88
C ARG A 180 -2.53 -9.81 -8.65
N SER A 181 -2.49 -10.02 -9.96
CA SER A 181 -1.60 -9.25 -10.84
C SER A 181 -1.92 -7.76 -10.75
N PRO A 182 -0.93 -6.87 -10.95
CA PRO A 182 -1.21 -5.46 -10.85
C PRO A 182 -2.16 -4.93 -11.90
N PRO A 183 -2.95 -3.91 -11.53
CA PRO A 183 -3.88 -3.30 -12.46
C PRO A 183 -3.10 -2.53 -13.53
N ASN A 184 -3.68 -2.43 -14.72
CA ASN A 184 -3.04 -1.78 -15.87
C ASN A 184 -2.75 -0.28 -15.66
N ASN A 185 -3.44 0.36 -14.70
CA ASN A 185 -3.25 1.76 -14.32
C ASN A 185 -2.35 1.93 -13.08
N LEU A 186 -1.48 0.95 -12.79
CA LEU A 186 -0.54 1.04 -11.68
C LEU A 186 0.35 2.29 -11.80
N LEU A 187 0.41 3.03 -10.71
CA LEU A 187 1.32 4.18 -10.59
C LEU A 187 2.70 3.68 -10.16
N TYR A 188 3.73 4.19 -10.83
CA TYR A 188 5.14 3.90 -10.54
C TYR A 188 5.81 5.10 -9.89
N CYS A 189 6.70 4.85 -8.93
CA CYS A 189 7.47 5.90 -8.27
C CYS A 189 8.76 5.34 -7.65
N GLY A 190 9.66 6.25 -7.31
CA GLY A 190 10.98 5.91 -6.75
C GLY A 190 11.85 5.17 -7.75
N ALA A 191 12.38 4.02 -7.34
CA ALA A 191 13.28 3.18 -8.13
C ALA A 191 12.56 2.39 -9.24
N VAL A 192 11.23 2.28 -9.19
CA VAL A 192 10.45 1.62 -10.24
C VAL A 192 9.86 2.68 -11.17
N GLN A 193 10.16 2.56 -12.47
CA GLN A 193 9.68 3.47 -13.52
C GLN A 193 8.62 2.79 -14.39
N ALA A 194 7.77 3.60 -15.01
CA ALA A 194 6.77 3.11 -15.95
C ALA A 194 7.45 2.47 -17.18
N PRO A 195 6.88 1.39 -17.75
CA PRO A 195 7.35 0.84 -19.00
C PRO A 195 7.34 1.89 -20.11
N PRO A 196 8.31 1.86 -21.05
CA PRO A 196 8.27 2.75 -22.19
C PRO A 196 6.98 2.53 -22.99
N PRO A 197 6.39 3.59 -23.57
CA PRO A 197 5.19 3.45 -24.39
C PRO A 197 5.46 2.50 -25.57
N PRO A 198 4.45 1.74 -26.01
CA PRO A 198 4.61 0.85 -27.16
C PRO A 198 5.04 1.66 -28.39
N PRO A 199 5.85 1.07 -29.29
CA PRO A 199 6.24 1.74 -30.52
C PRO A 199 5.00 2.13 -31.34
N PRO A 200 5.06 3.24 -32.09
CA PRO A 200 3.93 3.69 -32.91
C PRO A 200 3.52 2.60 -33.90
N SER A 201 2.21 2.42 -34.06
CA SER A 201 1.63 1.51 -35.04
C SER A 201 2.19 1.84 -36.45
N PRO A 202 2.45 0.84 -37.31
CA PRO A 202 2.81 1.09 -38.70
C PRO A 202 1.74 1.97 -39.36
N PRO A 203 2.13 2.92 -40.24
CA PRO A 203 1.15 3.68 -41.00
C PRO A 203 0.26 2.72 -41.78
N PRO A 204 -1.06 2.99 -41.87
CA PRO A 204 -1.96 2.18 -42.67
C PRO A 204 -1.47 2.14 -44.12
N PRO A 205 -1.64 1.00 -44.83
CA PRO A 205 -1.28 0.91 -46.23
C PRO A 205 -1.98 2.03 -47.03
N PRO A 206 -1.32 2.58 -48.06
CA PRO A 206 -1.90 3.64 -48.87
C PRO A 206 -3.26 3.19 -49.40
N SER A 207 -4.26 4.06 -49.26
CA SER A 207 -5.58 3.84 -49.80
C SER A 207 -5.46 3.55 -51.30
N PRO A 208 -6.20 2.56 -51.84
CA PRO A 208 -6.22 2.32 -53.27
C PRO A 208 -6.62 3.61 -53.99
N PRO A 209 -6.04 3.88 -55.18
CA PRO A 209 -6.37 5.07 -55.94
C PRO A 209 -7.89 5.13 -56.18
N PRO A 210 -8.49 6.32 -56.08
CA PRO A 210 -9.91 6.47 -56.34
C PRO A 210 -10.23 5.92 -57.73
N PRO A 211 -11.38 5.22 -57.90
CA PRO A 211 -11.81 4.77 -59.21
C PRO A 211 -11.87 5.97 -60.16
N SER A 212 -11.48 5.73 -61.41
CA SER A 212 -11.50 6.74 -62.47
C SER A 212 -12.87 7.41 -62.50
N PRO A 213 -12.93 8.76 -62.61
CA PRO A 213 -14.21 9.45 -62.69
C PRO A 213 -15.03 8.88 -63.85
N PRO A 214 -16.33 8.62 -63.64
CA PRO A 214 -17.20 8.20 -64.74
C PRO A 214 -17.19 9.29 -65.82
N PRO A 215 -17.35 8.91 -67.10
CA PRO A 215 -17.37 9.86 -68.20
C PRO A 215 -18.44 10.93 -67.95
N PRO A 216 -18.18 12.18 -68.35
CA PRO A 216 -19.09 13.30 -68.10
C PRO A 216 -20.48 12.98 -68.68
N LYS A 217 -21.50 12.95 -67.82
CA LYS A 217 -22.89 12.99 -68.27
C LYS A 217 -23.15 14.35 -68.90
N ALA A 218 -23.86 14.33 -70.03
CA ALA A 218 -24.22 15.52 -70.80
C ALA A 218 -24.83 16.61 -69.88
N ALA A 219 -24.37 17.84 -70.08
CA ALA A 219 -24.77 19.00 -69.31
C ALA A 219 -26.29 19.26 -69.41
N PRO A 220 -27.00 19.47 -68.28
CA PRO A 220 -28.35 20.02 -68.32
C PRO A 220 -28.31 21.52 -68.63
N VAL A 221 -29.34 21.96 -69.36
CA VAL A 221 -29.57 23.34 -69.82
C VAL A 221 -29.68 24.32 -68.63
N PRO A 222 -29.19 25.57 -68.73
CA PRO A 222 -29.19 26.52 -67.62
C PRO A 222 -30.60 26.99 -67.24
N ALA A 223 -30.88 27.07 -65.94
CA ALA A 223 -32.05 27.74 -65.38
C ALA A 223 -31.74 29.22 -65.06
N PRO A 224 -32.75 30.12 -65.05
CA PRO A 224 -32.55 31.56 -64.89
C PRO A 224 -32.24 31.97 -63.43
N PRO A 225 -31.64 33.16 -63.23
CA PRO A 225 -31.04 33.55 -61.96
C PRO A 225 -32.06 33.93 -60.89
N VAL A 226 -31.80 33.52 -59.64
CA VAL A 226 -32.56 33.91 -58.44
C VAL A 226 -31.74 34.94 -57.64
N PRO A 227 -32.36 35.98 -57.04
CA PRO A 227 -31.65 37.03 -56.32
C PRO A 227 -31.04 36.56 -55.00
N VAL A 228 -29.84 37.09 -54.70
CA VAL A 228 -29.06 36.89 -53.47
C VAL A 228 -29.55 37.81 -52.35
N PRO A 229 -29.87 37.31 -51.15
CA PRO A 229 -29.99 38.14 -49.95
C PRO A 229 -28.62 38.36 -49.27
N THR A 230 -28.43 39.56 -48.77
CA THR A 230 -27.26 40.09 -48.04
C THR A 230 -27.05 39.44 -46.66
N PRO A 231 -25.80 39.37 -46.17
CA PRO A 231 -25.49 38.81 -44.85
C PRO A 231 -25.62 39.88 -43.74
N PRO A 232 -26.10 39.53 -42.53
CA PRO A 232 -25.93 40.40 -41.37
C PRO A 232 -24.59 40.16 -40.65
N SER A 233 -24.16 41.26 -40.05
CA SER A 233 -22.95 41.57 -39.27
C SER A 233 -22.50 40.52 -38.25
N SER A 234 -21.18 40.50 -38.06
CA SER A 234 -20.44 39.87 -36.97
C SER A 234 -20.89 40.37 -35.59
N ALA A 235 -20.81 39.47 -34.60
CA ALA A 235 -20.69 39.80 -33.18
C ALA A 235 -19.59 38.93 -32.57
N ALA A 236 -18.62 39.60 -31.95
CA ALA A 236 -17.50 38.98 -31.26
C ALA A 236 -17.95 38.34 -29.93
N VAL A 237 -17.58 37.09 -29.69
CA VAL A 237 -17.67 36.47 -28.37
C VAL A 237 -16.29 36.55 -27.71
N LYS A 238 -16.22 37.28 -26.60
CA LYS A 238 -15.04 37.36 -25.74
C LYS A 238 -14.88 36.05 -24.96
N THR A 239 -13.67 35.51 -25.01
CA THR A 239 -13.11 34.51 -24.10
C THR A 239 -13.07 35.04 -22.66
N SER A 240 -13.49 34.22 -21.69
CA SER A 240 -13.08 34.35 -20.29
C SER A 240 -12.32 33.09 -19.87
N HIS A 241 -11.13 33.31 -19.34
CA HIS A 241 -10.28 32.28 -18.76
C HIS A 241 -10.79 31.94 -17.35
N ILE A 242 -11.02 30.66 -17.08
CA ILE A 242 -11.11 30.12 -15.71
C ILE A 242 -9.77 29.43 -15.43
N GLY A 243 -9.00 30.02 -14.53
CA GLY A 243 -7.77 29.44 -14.02
C GLY A 243 -8.06 28.23 -13.15
N TRP A 244 -7.41 27.11 -13.47
CA TRP A 244 -7.37 25.93 -12.62
C TRP A 244 -6.15 26.05 -11.69
N LEU A 245 -6.42 26.16 -10.39
CA LEU A 245 -5.38 26.06 -9.36
C LEU A 245 -5.04 24.57 -9.19
N HIS A 246 -3.86 24.16 -9.67
CA HIS A 246 -3.33 22.83 -9.36
C HIS A 246 -2.91 22.79 -7.89
N VAL A 247 -3.65 22.04 -7.08
CA VAL A 247 -3.19 21.57 -5.77
C VAL A 247 -2.23 20.40 -6.02
N VAL A 248 -0.95 20.60 -5.71
CA VAL A 248 0.04 19.51 -5.67
C VAL A 248 -0.22 18.70 -4.40
N ILE A 249 -0.86 17.55 -4.54
CA ILE A 249 -0.93 16.54 -3.47
C ILE A 249 0.31 15.66 -3.61
N SER A 250 1.17 15.69 -2.60
CA SER A 250 2.31 14.77 -2.47
C SER A 250 1.82 13.32 -2.44
N CYS A 251 2.44 12.46 -3.25
CA CYS A 251 2.07 11.07 -3.52
C CYS A 251 2.19 10.12 -2.30
N SER A 252 2.65 10.62 -1.14
CA SER A 252 2.94 9.81 0.04
C SER A 252 1.72 9.20 0.74
N PHE A 253 0.50 9.65 0.44
CA PHE A 253 -0.71 9.25 1.19
C PHE A 253 -1.75 8.43 0.43
N VAL A 254 -1.66 8.31 -0.91
CA VAL A 254 -2.79 7.77 -1.70
C VAL A 254 -2.66 6.28 -2.04
N LEU A 255 -1.48 5.67 -1.88
CA LEU A 255 -1.26 4.29 -2.34
C LEU A 255 -1.54 3.19 -1.30
N LEU A 256 -1.77 3.51 -0.01
CA LEU A 256 -2.02 2.47 1.00
C LEU A 256 -3.43 1.88 0.96
N SER A 257 -4.42 2.57 0.38
CA SER A 257 -5.83 2.19 0.50
C SER A 257 -6.46 1.56 -0.75
N SER A 258 -5.73 1.38 -1.85
CA SER A 258 -6.32 0.90 -3.12
C SER A 258 -6.03 -0.56 -3.47
N TRP A 259 -5.47 -1.34 -2.54
CA TRP A 259 -5.07 -2.74 -2.81
C TRP A 259 -5.72 -3.80 -1.95
N VAL A 260 -6.65 -3.43 -1.06
CA VAL A 260 -7.40 -4.38 -0.25
C VAL A 260 -8.89 -4.23 -0.57
N GLN A 261 -9.37 -5.03 -1.53
CA GLN A 261 -10.79 -5.37 -1.53
C GLN A 261 -11.01 -6.39 -0.41
N ILE A 262 -11.63 -5.92 0.67
CA ILE A 262 -12.24 -6.77 1.69
C ILE A 262 -13.36 -7.55 0.99
N ASN A 263 -13.12 -8.81 0.66
CA ASN A 263 -14.22 -9.76 0.49
C ASN A 263 -14.52 -10.32 1.88
N ALA A 264 -15.50 -9.71 2.54
CA ALA A 264 -16.19 -10.35 3.64
C ALA A 264 -17.10 -11.43 3.04
N SER A 265 -16.88 -12.68 3.45
CA SER A 265 -17.83 -13.79 3.30
C SER A 265 -18.06 -14.41 4.66
#